data_AF-A0A8H6YSH3-F1
#
_entry.id   AF-A0A8H6YSH3-F1
#
_cell.length_a   1.000
_cell.length_b   1.000
_cell.length_c   1.000
_cell.angle_alpha   90.00
_cell.angle_beta   90.00
_cell.angle_gamma   90.00
#
_symmetry.space_group_name_H-M   'P 1'
#
loop_
_entity.id
_entity.type
_entity.pdbx_description
1 polymer ?
#
loop_
_entity_poly.entity_id
_entity_poly.type
_entity_poly.pdbx_seq_one_letter_code
_entity_poly.pdbx_strand_id
1 'polypeptide(L)'
;MARHAARIKREGNTSEEIVRSKIWYDDGSVILQAESNLCRVHWTVLAQHSSFFSDMRAVPQPLDDPLIEGCPIIQLSDSIQDLEHLLRALYNPLFDAAETLDFPVVAAIVRLGKKYEFTQLLSAAVARLTAMFPPTLAQIQGRLDGSDRIREDGGLLFDAINLASETGLDTLLPSLYFDTLNVLGKDGLDQVMTGMVRNDQTTAKLSFESQITLVRCQKVVTEAQAKMMFGWLDPNEFPTQACCDLKKCDWTRNVVVDGIFSPLYTLRTMHKWYDCWDEDMFCAKCLKVAKSKFEEGSEEFWDTLPEYFELPGWDELQNDI
;
A
#
# COMPACT_ATOMS: atom_id res chain seq x y z
N MET A 1 -65.02 -35.71 -7.21
CA MET A 1 -63.95 -35.99 -6.23
C MET A 1 -62.60 -35.77 -6.91
N ALA A 2 -62.05 -34.56 -6.82
CA ALA A 2 -60.71 -34.25 -7.32
C ALA A 2 -59.97 -33.53 -6.18
N ARG A 3 -58.91 -34.17 -5.67
CA ARG A 3 -58.02 -33.58 -4.65
C ARG A 3 -56.57 -33.82 -5.07
N HIS A 4 -55.90 -32.70 -5.31
CA HIS A 4 -54.53 -32.34 -4.91
C HIS A 4 -53.42 -33.40 -4.94
N ALA A 5 -52.41 -33.13 -5.75
CA ALA A 5 -51.01 -33.36 -5.36
C ALA A 5 -50.15 -32.22 -5.93
N ALA A 6 -49.75 -31.29 -5.06
CA ALA A 6 -48.81 -30.23 -5.35
C ALA A 6 -47.39 -30.81 -5.46
N ARG A 7 -46.68 -30.40 -6.51
CA ARG A 7 -45.28 -30.74 -6.79
C ARG A 7 -44.38 -29.75 -6.07
N ILE A 8 -43.84 -30.12 -4.91
CA ILE A 8 -42.78 -29.35 -4.24
C ILE A 8 -41.45 -29.72 -4.90
N LYS A 9 -40.84 -28.74 -5.59
CA LYS A 9 -39.44 -28.77 -6.01
C LYS A 9 -38.57 -28.86 -4.75
N ARG A 10 -37.73 -29.89 -4.65
CA ARG A 10 -36.59 -29.87 -3.73
C ARG A 10 -35.50 -29.03 -4.39
N GLU A 11 -35.25 -27.85 -3.83
CA GLU A 11 -34.07 -27.06 -4.13
C GLU A 11 -32.83 -27.78 -3.59
N GLY A 12 -31.79 -27.85 -4.42
CA GLY A 12 -30.52 -28.46 -4.08
C GLY A 12 -29.79 -27.59 -3.08
N ASN A 13 -29.67 -28.09 -1.85
CA ASN A 13 -28.77 -27.56 -0.85
C ASN A 13 -27.44 -28.33 -1.00
N THR A 14 -26.52 -27.82 -1.81
CA THR A 14 -25.11 -28.23 -1.73
C THR A 14 -24.57 -27.66 -0.42
N SER A 15 -24.61 -28.48 0.63
CA SER A 15 -23.84 -28.20 1.85
C SER A 15 -22.36 -28.23 1.45
N GLU A 16 -21.70 -27.07 1.50
CA GLU A 16 -20.26 -27.03 1.34
C GLU A 16 -19.62 -27.89 2.43
N GLU A 17 -18.74 -28.80 2.03
CA GLU A 17 -18.08 -29.71 2.95
C GLU A 17 -17.15 -28.90 3.86
N ILE A 18 -17.30 -29.07 5.17
CA ILE A 18 -16.48 -28.37 6.16
C ILE A 18 -15.07 -28.98 6.15
N VAL A 19 -14.04 -28.17 5.96
CA VAL A 19 -12.63 -28.57 5.83
C VAL A 19 -11.82 -28.11 7.05
N ARG A 20 -10.91 -28.95 7.54
CA ARG A 20 -9.93 -28.54 8.56
C ARG A 20 -8.74 -27.82 7.92
N SER A 21 -8.42 -26.63 8.41
CA SER A 21 -7.21 -25.90 8.02
C SER A 21 -5.94 -26.60 8.55
N LYS A 22 -4.79 -26.23 7.99
CA LYS A 22 -3.47 -26.58 8.53
C LYS A 22 -3.21 -25.98 9.91
N ILE A 23 -3.94 -24.93 10.29
CA ILE A 23 -3.86 -24.33 11.62
C ILE A 23 -4.81 -25.08 12.55
N TRP A 24 -4.28 -26.17 13.11
CA TRP A 24 -5.02 -27.05 14.00
C TRP A 24 -4.16 -27.44 15.19
N TYR A 25 -4.47 -26.88 16.35
CA TYR A 25 -3.82 -27.23 17.61
C TYR A 25 -4.69 -28.24 18.37
N ASP A 26 -4.14 -29.40 18.69
CA ASP A 26 -4.86 -30.50 19.36
C ASP A 26 -5.36 -30.12 20.76
N ASP A 27 -4.65 -29.19 21.42
CA ASP A 27 -4.99 -28.59 22.71
C ASP A 27 -5.77 -27.25 22.58
N GLY A 28 -6.12 -26.86 21.36
CA GLY A 28 -6.90 -25.66 21.09
C GLY A 28 -8.26 -25.68 21.80
N SER A 29 -8.67 -24.51 22.27
CA SER A 29 -9.87 -24.28 23.11
C SER A 29 -10.99 -23.53 22.40
N VAL A 30 -10.80 -23.16 21.13
CA VAL A 30 -11.81 -22.51 20.29
C VAL A 30 -11.58 -22.86 18.82
N ILE A 31 -12.67 -22.95 18.06
CA ILE A 31 -12.63 -23.13 16.61
C ILE A 31 -13.09 -21.83 15.94
N LEU A 32 -12.23 -21.26 15.11
CA LEU A 32 -12.60 -20.15 14.23
C LEU A 32 -13.01 -20.75 12.88
N GLN A 33 -14.22 -20.46 12.44
CA GLN A 33 -14.71 -20.84 11.12
C GLN A 33 -14.64 -19.62 10.20
N ALA A 34 -13.97 -19.75 9.07
CA ALA A 34 -14.01 -18.79 7.96
C ALA A 34 -14.35 -19.56 6.68
N GLU A 35 -15.38 -19.10 5.95
CA GLU A 35 -15.95 -19.85 4.83
C GLU A 35 -16.33 -21.30 5.27
N SER A 36 -15.95 -22.30 4.49
CA SER A 36 -16.09 -23.72 4.82
C SER A 36 -14.91 -24.28 5.63
N ASN A 37 -13.97 -23.45 6.10
CA ASN A 37 -12.75 -23.91 6.76
C ASN A 37 -12.75 -23.66 8.27
N LEU A 38 -12.19 -24.61 9.02
CA LEU A 38 -12.06 -24.55 10.48
C LEU A 38 -10.59 -24.47 10.90
N CYS A 39 -10.27 -23.47 11.73
CA CYS A 39 -8.99 -23.33 12.42
C CYS A 39 -9.18 -23.57 13.92
N ARG A 40 -8.48 -24.54 14.51
CA ARG A 40 -8.55 -24.82 15.95
C ARG A 40 -7.38 -24.16 16.65
N VAL A 41 -7.66 -23.22 17.55
CA VAL A 41 -6.68 -22.33 18.20
C VAL A 41 -6.98 -22.11 19.68
N HIS A 42 -6.19 -21.27 20.35
CA HIS A 42 -6.30 -21.01 21.79
C HIS A 42 -6.97 -19.68 22.10
N TRP A 43 -7.99 -19.72 22.95
CA TRP A 43 -8.61 -18.52 23.53
C TRP A 43 -7.61 -17.60 24.23
N THR A 44 -6.63 -18.18 24.93
CA THR A 44 -5.61 -17.42 25.66
C THR A 44 -4.74 -16.59 24.73
N VAL A 45 -4.33 -17.15 23.58
CA VAL A 45 -3.52 -16.44 22.59
C VAL A 45 -4.33 -15.34 21.90
N LEU A 46 -5.56 -15.64 21.48
CA LEU A 46 -6.44 -14.62 20.88
C LEU A 46 -6.70 -13.45 21.85
N ALA A 47 -7.12 -13.75 23.08
CA ALA A 47 -7.44 -12.73 24.09
C ALA A 47 -6.21 -11.94 24.56
N GLN A 48 -5.01 -12.52 24.50
CA GLN A 48 -3.77 -11.82 24.84
C GLN A 48 -3.44 -10.71 23.84
N HIS A 49 -3.80 -10.89 22.57
CA HIS A 49 -3.41 -9.99 21.49
C HIS A 49 -4.57 -9.21 20.87
N SER A 50 -5.82 -9.49 21.25
CA SER A 50 -7.03 -8.82 20.76
C SER A 50 -8.01 -8.57 21.90
N SER A 51 -8.35 -7.29 22.10
CA SER A 51 -9.40 -6.88 23.05
C SER A 51 -10.76 -7.41 22.64
N PHE A 52 -11.10 -7.39 21.35
CA PHE A 52 -12.31 -8.01 20.80
C PHE A 52 -12.48 -9.47 21.26
N PHE A 53 -11.45 -10.31 21.08
CA PHE A 53 -11.53 -11.72 21.49
C PHE A 53 -11.46 -11.90 23.00
N SER A 54 -10.79 -11.00 23.72
CA SER A 54 -10.84 -10.97 25.20
C SER A 54 -12.26 -10.74 25.70
N ASP A 55 -12.95 -9.74 25.16
CA ASP A 55 -14.31 -9.39 25.54
C ASP A 55 -15.31 -10.47 25.11
N MET A 56 -15.18 -10.97 23.88
CA MET A 56 -16.02 -12.07 23.38
C MET A 56 -15.92 -13.32 24.26
N ARG A 57 -14.73 -13.64 24.79
CA ARG A 57 -14.54 -14.76 25.72
C ARG A 57 -15.24 -14.54 27.07
N ALA A 58 -15.35 -13.29 27.52
CA ALA A 58 -16.00 -12.95 28.78
C ALA A 58 -17.53 -13.04 28.71
N VAL A 59 -18.11 -13.03 27.50
CA VAL A 59 -19.54 -13.19 27.29
C VAL A 59 -19.94 -14.67 27.49
N PRO A 60 -20.94 -14.97 28.34
CA PRO A 60 -21.46 -16.32 28.47
C PRO A 60 -22.05 -16.82 27.15
N GLN A 61 -21.48 -17.89 26.60
CA GLN A 61 -22.00 -18.57 25.40
C GLN A 61 -23.31 -19.31 25.77
N PRO A 62 -24.36 -19.24 24.93
CA PRO A 62 -25.55 -20.08 25.05
C PRO A 62 -25.20 -21.56 25.19
N LEU A 63 -25.90 -22.26 26.10
CA LEU A 63 -25.64 -23.69 26.38
C LEU A 63 -25.92 -24.62 25.19
N ASP A 64 -26.71 -24.16 24.22
CA ASP A 64 -27.16 -24.94 23.06
C ASP A 64 -26.28 -24.73 21.81
N ASP A 65 -25.18 -23.98 21.91
CA ASP A 65 -24.33 -23.72 20.75
C ASP A 65 -23.59 -25.00 20.29
N PRO A 66 -23.51 -25.22 18.96
CA PRO A 66 -22.86 -26.40 18.41
C PRO A 66 -21.37 -26.41 18.78
N LEU A 67 -20.96 -27.47 19.48
CA LEU A 67 -19.55 -27.74 19.80
C LEU A 67 -18.98 -28.73 18.78
N ILE A 68 -17.77 -28.45 18.27
CA ILE A 68 -16.95 -29.43 17.55
C ILE A 68 -15.80 -29.82 18.47
N GLU A 69 -15.68 -31.12 18.75
CA GLU A 69 -14.64 -31.65 19.65
C GLU A 69 -14.61 -30.96 21.03
N GLY A 70 -15.79 -30.56 21.53
CA GLY A 70 -15.91 -29.86 22.82
C GLY A 70 -15.46 -28.40 22.79
N CYS A 71 -15.12 -27.84 21.63
CA CYS A 71 -14.75 -26.44 21.45
C CYS A 71 -15.91 -25.61 20.88
N PRO A 72 -16.14 -24.38 21.39
CA PRO A 72 -17.07 -23.45 20.77
C PRO A 72 -16.58 -23.04 19.38
N ILE A 73 -17.52 -22.80 18.47
CA ILE A 73 -17.25 -22.36 17.10
C ILE A 73 -17.62 -20.89 16.98
N ILE A 74 -16.70 -20.08 16.46
CA ILE A 74 -16.93 -18.69 16.13
C ILE A 74 -16.89 -18.55 14.62
N GLN A 75 -18.02 -18.19 14.03
CA GLN A 75 -18.11 -17.92 12.61
C GLN A 75 -17.64 -16.50 12.31
N LEU A 76 -16.63 -16.41 11.46
CA LEU A 76 -16.04 -15.17 10.97
C LEU A 76 -16.47 -14.98 9.51
N SER A 77 -16.71 -13.73 9.12
CA SER A 77 -17.12 -13.39 7.76
C SER A 77 -15.93 -13.19 6.80
N ASP A 78 -14.71 -13.47 7.28
CA ASP A 78 -13.46 -13.17 6.58
C ASP A 78 -13.03 -14.31 5.66
N SER A 79 -12.09 -14.01 4.78
CA SER A 79 -11.46 -15.03 3.97
C SER A 79 -10.64 -15.99 4.82
N ILE A 80 -10.63 -17.28 4.48
CA ILE A 80 -9.75 -18.23 5.15
C ILE A 80 -8.27 -17.87 4.95
N GLN A 81 -7.92 -17.26 3.82
CA GLN A 81 -6.55 -16.87 3.49
C GLN A 81 -6.03 -15.79 4.45
N ASP A 82 -6.80 -14.72 4.66
CA ASP A 82 -6.44 -13.67 5.61
C ASP A 82 -6.37 -14.22 7.04
N LEU A 83 -7.36 -15.05 7.44
CA LEU A 83 -7.38 -15.66 8.76
C LEU A 83 -6.13 -16.51 8.99
N GLU A 84 -5.74 -17.34 8.03
CA GLU A 84 -4.54 -18.15 8.17
C GLU A 84 -3.26 -17.32 8.20
N HIS A 85 -3.17 -16.23 7.44
CA HIS A 85 -2.01 -15.33 7.49
C HIS A 85 -1.88 -14.64 8.85
N LEU A 86 -2.97 -14.10 9.38
CA LEU A 86 -3.00 -13.50 10.72
C LEU A 86 -2.62 -14.54 11.79
N LEU A 87 -3.23 -15.72 11.77
CA LEU A 87 -2.96 -16.76 12.77
C LEU A 87 -1.52 -17.26 12.69
N ARG A 88 -0.93 -17.39 11.50
CA ARG A 88 0.51 -17.71 11.37
C ARG A 88 1.40 -16.63 11.96
N ALA A 89 1.06 -15.35 11.75
CA ALA A 89 1.80 -14.23 12.36
C ALA A 89 1.67 -14.26 13.88
N LEU A 90 0.45 -14.43 14.39
CA LEU A 90 0.14 -14.44 15.82
C LEU A 90 0.85 -15.56 16.59
N TYR A 91 1.00 -16.74 15.98
CA TYR A 91 1.66 -17.90 16.60
C TYR A 91 3.16 -17.98 16.31
N ASN A 92 3.73 -17.03 15.55
CA ASN A 92 5.15 -17.00 15.23
C ASN A 92 5.88 -15.92 16.06
N PRO A 93 6.67 -16.30 17.08
CA PRO A 93 7.38 -15.33 17.92
C PRO A 93 8.49 -14.56 17.17
N LEU A 94 8.85 -15.00 15.96
CA LEU A 94 9.84 -14.34 15.10
C LEU A 94 9.19 -13.43 14.05
N PHE A 95 7.86 -13.25 14.08
CA PHE A 95 7.15 -12.45 13.10
C PHE A 95 7.66 -11.00 13.04
N ASP A 96 7.80 -10.36 14.20
CA ASP A 96 8.30 -8.98 14.28
C ASP A 96 9.77 -8.86 13.85
N ALA A 97 10.55 -9.93 14.01
CA ALA A 97 11.95 -9.99 13.62
C ALA A 97 12.17 -10.30 12.13
N ALA A 98 11.11 -10.54 11.36
CA ALA A 98 11.22 -10.82 9.93
C ALA A 98 11.67 -9.57 9.18
N GLU A 99 12.81 -9.66 8.48
CA GLU A 99 13.34 -8.56 7.66
C GLU A 99 12.47 -8.26 6.43
N THR A 100 11.71 -9.26 5.95
CA THR A 100 10.84 -9.12 4.77
C THR A 100 9.59 -9.97 4.91
N LEU A 101 8.43 -9.37 4.60
CA LEU A 101 7.13 -10.04 4.59
C LEU A 101 6.48 -9.99 3.22
N ASP A 102 5.67 -11.00 2.91
CA ASP A 102 4.81 -10.97 1.73
C ASP A 102 3.63 -10.01 1.92
N PHE A 103 3.28 -9.27 0.87
CA PHE A 103 2.18 -8.31 0.93
C PHE A 103 0.84 -8.94 1.41
N PRO A 104 0.41 -10.13 0.96
CA PRO A 104 -0.79 -10.77 1.48
C PRO A 104 -0.79 -10.97 3.01
N VAL A 105 0.37 -11.18 3.62
CA VAL A 105 0.48 -11.31 5.09
C VAL A 105 0.22 -9.96 5.76
N VAL A 106 0.85 -8.89 5.24
CA VAL A 106 0.66 -7.52 5.76
C VAL A 106 -0.78 -7.07 5.56
N ALA A 107 -1.37 -7.31 4.39
CA ALA A 107 -2.76 -6.99 4.09
C ALA A 107 -3.74 -7.70 5.02
N ALA A 108 -3.55 -9.00 5.26
CA ALA A 108 -4.36 -9.78 6.19
C ALA A 108 -4.31 -9.22 7.62
N ILE A 109 -3.12 -8.83 8.09
CA ILE A 109 -2.94 -8.23 9.41
C ILE A 109 -3.58 -6.86 9.50
N VAL A 110 -3.50 -6.03 8.46
CA VAL A 110 -4.16 -4.72 8.44
C VAL A 110 -5.68 -4.89 8.51
N ARG A 111 -6.27 -5.74 7.65
CA ARG A 111 -7.72 -5.99 7.62
C ARG A 111 -8.24 -6.56 8.93
N LEU A 112 -7.68 -7.70 9.35
CA LEU A 112 -8.18 -8.43 10.51
C LEU A 112 -7.71 -7.81 11.82
N GLY A 113 -6.52 -7.21 11.84
CA GLY A 113 -6.02 -6.50 13.00
C GLY A 113 -6.84 -5.26 13.32
N LYS A 114 -7.33 -4.54 12.30
CA LYS A 114 -8.29 -3.45 12.51
C LYS A 114 -9.65 -4.00 12.95
N LYS A 115 -10.21 -4.98 12.25
CA LYS A 115 -11.55 -5.54 12.52
C LYS A 115 -11.68 -6.20 13.90
N TYR A 116 -10.62 -6.88 14.34
CA TYR A 116 -10.58 -7.65 15.58
C TYR A 116 -9.61 -7.08 16.60
N GLU A 117 -9.20 -5.82 16.45
CA GLU A 117 -8.42 -5.07 17.44
C GLU A 117 -7.10 -5.77 17.85
N PHE A 118 -6.37 -6.36 16.89
CA PHE A 118 -5.00 -6.83 17.12
C PHE A 118 -3.99 -5.69 17.02
N THR A 119 -4.11 -4.69 17.90
CA THR A 119 -3.44 -3.37 17.79
C THR A 119 -1.92 -3.47 17.62
N GLN A 120 -1.25 -4.41 18.29
CA GLN A 120 0.20 -4.58 18.17
C GLN A 120 0.62 -5.04 16.77
N LEU A 121 -0.04 -6.09 16.26
CA LEU A 121 0.23 -6.61 14.91
C LEU A 121 -0.17 -5.58 13.84
N LEU A 122 -1.30 -4.90 14.03
CA LEU A 122 -1.77 -3.83 13.17
C LEU A 122 -0.75 -2.69 13.08
N SER A 123 -0.25 -2.22 14.23
CA SER A 123 0.76 -1.16 14.29
C SER A 123 2.06 -1.58 13.57
N ALA A 124 2.52 -2.83 13.77
CA ALA A 124 3.69 -3.35 13.07
C ALA A 124 3.50 -3.44 11.55
N ALA A 125 2.34 -3.89 11.09
CA ALA A 125 2.01 -3.97 9.67
C ALA A 125 1.90 -2.58 9.01
N VAL A 126 1.24 -1.64 9.68
CA VAL A 126 1.14 -0.24 9.19
C VAL A 126 2.52 0.41 9.16
N ALA A 127 3.37 0.21 10.18
CA ALA A 127 4.72 0.73 10.19
C ALA A 127 5.54 0.25 8.98
N ARG A 128 5.38 -1.01 8.56
CA ARG A 128 6.02 -1.54 7.34
C ARG A 128 5.49 -0.89 6.07
N LEU A 129 4.18 -0.68 5.96
CA LEU A 129 3.58 0.07 4.85
C LEU A 129 4.08 1.52 4.81
N THR A 130 4.12 2.20 5.95
CA THR A 130 4.63 3.57 6.07
C THR A 130 6.13 3.66 5.77
N ALA A 131 6.92 2.64 6.09
CA ALA A 131 8.34 2.60 5.72
C ALA A 131 8.53 2.49 4.20
N MET A 132 7.65 1.73 3.52
CA MET A 132 7.69 1.56 2.07
C MET A 132 7.08 2.73 1.31
N PHE A 133 6.00 3.33 1.85
CA PHE A 133 5.24 4.43 1.27
C PHE A 133 5.09 5.59 2.27
N PRO A 134 6.21 6.22 2.69
CA PRO A 134 6.20 7.29 3.68
C PRO A 134 5.43 8.55 3.23
N PRO A 135 4.82 9.26 4.18
CA PRO A 135 4.08 10.51 3.91
C PRO A 135 4.98 11.75 3.82
N THR A 136 6.26 11.66 4.19
CA THR A 136 7.17 12.83 4.17
C THR A 136 8.29 12.69 3.14
N LEU A 137 8.64 13.81 2.52
CA LEU A 137 9.75 13.89 1.57
C LEU A 137 11.07 13.42 2.19
N ALA A 138 11.35 13.83 3.43
CA ALA A 138 12.56 13.47 4.15
C ALA A 138 12.70 11.95 4.33
N GLN A 139 11.60 11.24 4.60
CA GLN A 139 11.60 9.78 4.68
C GLN A 139 11.83 9.14 3.32
N ILE A 140 11.24 9.67 2.24
CA ILE A 140 11.46 9.16 0.87
C ILE A 140 12.93 9.31 0.47
N GLN A 141 13.48 10.50 0.66
CA GLN A 141 14.87 10.81 0.35
C GLN A 141 15.85 10.13 1.30
N GLY A 142 15.38 9.68 2.47
CA GLY A 142 16.14 8.96 3.48
C GLY A 142 15.99 7.44 3.42
N ARG A 143 15.23 6.89 2.44
CA ARG A 143 15.08 5.45 2.26
C ARG A 143 16.47 4.83 2.05
N LEU A 144 17.00 4.20 3.09
CA LEU A 144 18.20 3.36 3.00
C LEU A 144 17.81 2.03 2.36
N ASP A 145 18.70 1.48 1.55
CA ASP A 145 18.48 0.15 1.02
C ASP A 145 18.55 -0.89 2.14
N GLY A 146 17.43 -1.60 2.40
CA GLY A 146 17.48 -2.96 2.93
C GLY A 146 16.93 -3.29 4.33
N SER A 147 16.00 -2.55 4.96
CA SER A 147 15.35 -3.05 6.20
C SER A 147 13.83 -2.92 6.21
N ASP A 148 13.16 -3.97 6.71
CA ASP A 148 11.70 -4.09 6.92
C ASP A 148 10.82 -3.94 5.69
N ARG A 149 11.18 -4.66 4.62
CA ARG A 149 10.51 -4.54 3.33
C ARG A 149 9.28 -5.44 3.21
N ILE A 150 8.28 -4.95 2.49
CA ILE A 150 7.32 -5.84 1.86
C ILE A 150 8.01 -6.38 0.60
N ARG A 151 7.92 -7.69 0.37
CA ARG A 151 8.50 -8.32 -0.81
C ARG A 151 7.92 -7.69 -2.07
N GLU A 152 8.81 -7.24 -2.95
CA GLU A 152 8.39 -6.64 -4.22
C GLU A 152 7.63 -7.66 -5.08
N ASP A 153 6.53 -7.20 -5.65
CA ASP A 153 5.65 -7.94 -6.55
C ASP A 153 5.12 -6.99 -7.61
N GLY A 154 4.89 -7.48 -8.83
CA GLY A 154 4.37 -6.65 -9.92
C GLY A 154 3.03 -5.98 -9.60
N GLY A 155 2.17 -6.59 -8.79
CA GLY A 155 0.88 -6.02 -8.40
C GLY A 155 0.92 -5.16 -7.13
N LEU A 156 2.07 -5.02 -6.48
CA LEU A 156 2.17 -4.49 -5.10
C LEU A 156 1.54 -3.11 -4.93
N LEU A 157 1.84 -2.16 -5.82
CA LEU A 157 1.31 -0.79 -5.72
C LEU A 157 -0.21 -0.76 -5.83
N PHE A 158 -0.78 -1.59 -6.71
CA PHE A 158 -2.23 -1.66 -6.92
C PHE A 158 -2.91 -2.28 -5.71
N ASP A 159 -2.34 -3.36 -5.18
CA ASP A 159 -2.87 -4.02 -4.01
C ASP A 159 -2.74 -3.15 -2.76
N ALA A 160 -1.65 -2.38 -2.62
CA ALA A 160 -1.44 -1.44 -1.52
C ALA A 160 -2.41 -0.24 -1.59
N ILE A 161 -2.70 0.30 -2.78
CA ILE A 161 -3.74 1.33 -2.96
C ILE A 161 -5.10 0.78 -2.50
N ASN A 162 -5.48 -0.40 -2.98
CA ASN A 162 -6.75 -1.01 -2.59
C ASN A 162 -6.84 -1.24 -1.08
N LEU A 163 -5.75 -1.74 -0.48
CA LEU A 163 -5.66 -1.94 0.97
C LEU A 163 -5.79 -0.62 1.74
N ALA A 164 -5.09 0.42 1.31
CA ALA A 164 -5.15 1.72 1.95
C ALA A 164 -6.56 2.31 1.87
N SER A 165 -7.19 2.26 0.69
CA SER A 165 -8.55 2.75 0.50
C SER A 165 -9.60 1.94 1.27
N GLU A 166 -9.49 0.61 1.33
CA GLU A 166 -10.48 -0.23 2.03
C GLU A 166 -10.35 -0.15 3.55
N THR A 167 -9.16 0.17 4.07
CA THR A 167 -8.88 0.22 5.52
C THR A 167 -8.72 1.64 6.07
N GLY A 168 -8.84 2.68 5.25
CA GLY A 168 -8.74 4.08 5.69
C GLY A 168 -7.32 4.46 6.12
N LEU A 169 -6.29 3.93 5.45
CA LEU A 169 -4.89 4.34 5.64
C LEU A 169 -4.56 5.49 4.69
N ASP A 170 -5.31 6.59 4.80
CA ASP A 170 -5.33 7.64 3.79
C ASP A 170 -3.99 8.38 3.68
N THR A 171 -3.18 8.39 4.74
CA THR A 171 -1.83 8.98 4.74
C THR A 171 -0.86 8.30 3.76
N LEU A 172 -1.17 7.08 3.30
CA LEU A 172 -0.34 6.35 2.34
C LEU A 172 -0.70 6.69 0.88
N LEU A 173 -1.92 7.17 0.63
CA LEU A 173 -2.48 7.28 -0.71
C LEU A 173 -1.71 8.25 -1.63
N PRO A 174 -1.31 9.46 -1.21
CA PRO A 174 -0.60 10.37 -2.11
C PRO A 174 0.72 9.76 -2.61
N SER A 175 1.50 9.15 -1.71
CA SER A 175 2.76 8.48 -2.06
C SER A 175 2.53 7.27 -2.95
N LEU A 176 1.53 6.45 -2.65
CA LEU A 176 1.16 5.28 -3.46
C LEU A 176 0.72 5.66 -4.87
N TYR A 177 -0.12 6.69 -5.02
CA TYR A 177 -0.54 7.16 -6.34
C TYR A 177 0.62 7.75 -7.13
N PHE A 178 1.47 8.55 -6.48
CA PHE A 178 2.67 9.10 -7.11
C PHE A 178 3.64 8.00 -7.57
N ASP A 179 3.97 7.04 -6.70
CA ASP A 179 4.86 5.92 -7.03
C ASP A 179 4.26 5.06 -8.16
N THR A 180 2.94 4.88 -8.18
CA THR A 180 2.24 4.19 -9.27
C THR A 180 2.38 4.92 -10.60
N LEU A 181 2.13 6.23 -10.65
CA LEU A 181 2.31 7.02 -11.87
C LEU A 181 3.76 7.03 -12.35
N ASN A 182 4.72 7.06 -11.41
CA ASN A 182 6.15 7.00 -11.72
C ASN A 182 6.54 5.66 -12.34
N VAL A 183 6.10 4.53 -11.77
CA VAL A 183 6.40 3.18 -12.27
C VAL A 183 5.75 2.90 -13.61
N LEU A 184 4.48 3.29 -13.78
CA LEU A 184 3.77 3.10 -15.05
C LEU A 184 4.33 4.00 -16.16
N GLY A 185 4.79 5.19 -15.80
CA GLY A 185 5.21 6.20 -16.75
C GLY A 185 4.09 6.61 -17.70
N LYS A 186 4.46 7.14 -18.87
CA LYS A 186 3.52 7.69 -19.85
C LYS A 186 2.69 6.63 -20.59
N ASP A 187 3.31 5.49 -20.90
CA ASP A 187 2.73 4.43 -21.73
C ASP A 187 2.04 3.35 -20.87
N GLY A 188 2.09 3.50 -19.54
CA GLY A 188 1.58 2.52 -18.58
C GLY A 188 0.13 2.74 -18.15
N LEU A 189 -0.59 3.72 -18.71
CA LEU A 189 -1.98 3.97 -18.31
C LEU A 189 -2.93 2.84 -18.70
N ASP A 190 -2.61 2.07 -19.75
CA ASP A 190 -3.42 0.89 -20.11
C ASP A 190 -3.42 -0.14 -18.96
N GLN A 191 -2.32 -0.25 -18.21
CA GLN A 191 -2.21 -1.10 -17.02
C GLN A 191 -3.09 -0.61 -15.86
N VAL A 192 -3.40 0.69 -15.76
CA VAL A 192 -4.36 1.20 -14.77
C VAL A 192 -5.72 0.51 -14.99
N MET A 193 -6.13 0.35 -16.24
CA MET A 193 -7.43 -0.24 -16.60
C MET A 193 -7.41 -1.76 -16.66
N THR A 194 -6.30 -2.34 -17.15
CA THR A 194 -6.20 -3.79 -17.40
C THR A 194 -5.66 -4.57 -16.21
N GLY A 195 -4.91 -3.91 -15.33
CA GLY A 195 -4.26 -4.47 -14.16
C GLY A 195 -2.78 -4.77 -14.36
N MET A 196 -2.11 -5.11 -13.27
CA MET A 196 -0.71 -5.54 -13.23
C MET A 196 -0.60 -7.02 -12.92
N VAL A 197 0.32 -7.73 -13.56
CA VAL A 197 0.53 -9.17 -13.32
C VAL A 197 1.39 -9.35 -12.07
N ARG A 198 0.87 -10.13 -11.12
CA ARG A 198 1.59 -10.57 -9.91
C ARG A 198 2.56 -11.71 -10.24
N ASN A 199 3.48 -12.02 -9.32
CA ASN A 199 4.43 -13.11 -9.49
C ASN A 199 3.74 -14.48 -9.66
N ASP A 200 2.58 -14.67 -9.05
CA ASP A 200 1.76 -15.89 -9.15
C ASP A 200 0.91 -15.97 -10.43
N GLN A 201 1.11 -15.04 -11.37
CA GLN A 201 0.37 -14.90 -12.64
C GLN A 201 -1.09 -14.41 -12.49
N THR A 202 -1.56 -14.12 -11.28
CA THR A 202 -2.84 -13.44 -11.10
C THR A 202 -2.69 -11.95 -11.46
N THR A 203 -3.83 -11.25 -11.63
CA THR A 203 -3.83 -9.84 -12.01
C THR A 203 -4.32 -8.99 -10.84
N ALA A 204 -3.49 -8.04 -10.39
CA ALA A 204 -3.89 -6.97 -9.49
C ALA A 204 -4.66 -5.91 -10.27
N LYS A 205 -5.83 -5.54 -9.76
CA LYS A 205 -6.69 -4.52 -10.37
C LYS A 205 -7.02 -3.46 -9.34
N LEU A 206 -6.88 -2.20 -9.73
CA LEU A 206 -7.31 -1.08 -8.92
C LEU A 206 -8.83 -1.03 -8.82
N SER A 207 -9.31 -0.47 -7.71
CA SER A 207 -10.69 0.01 -7.60
C SER A 207 -11.02 1.01 -8.71
N PHE A 208 -12.28 1.11 -9.09
CA PHE A 208 -12.71 2.05 -10.13
C PHE A 208 -12.40 3.51 -9.78
N GLU A 209 -12.57 3.89 -8.51
CA GLU A 209 -12.24 5.22 -8.01
C GLU A 209 -10.75 5.52 -8.16
N SER A 210 -9.89 4.57 -7.75
CA SER A 210 -8.42 4.72 -7.89
C SER A 210 -7.97 4.79 -9.35
N GLN A 211 -8.65 4.08 -10.27
CA GLN A 211 -8.39 4.20 -11.71
C GLN A 211 -8.68 5.61 -12.22
N ILE A 212 -9.84 6.18 -11.85
CA ILE A 212 -10.22 7.55 -12.21
C ILE A 212 -9.18 8.55 -11.70
N THR A 213 -8.79 8.43 -10.42
CA THR A 213 -7.79 9.30 -9.79
C THR A 213 -6.48 9.28 -10.56
N LEU A 214 -5.89 8.10 -10.82
CA LEU A 214 -4.62 8.00 -11.53
C LEU A 214 -4.68 8.57 -12.96
N VAL A 215 -5.73 8.24 -13.71
CA VAL A 215 -5.87 8.70 -15.11
C VAL A 215 -6.04 10.22 -15.17
N ARG A 216 -6.89 10.80 -14.31
CA ARG A 216 -7.14 12.25 -14.30
C ARG A 216 -5.90 13.02 -13.84
N CYS A 217 -5.22 12.51 -12.82
CA CYS A 217 -4.18 13.26 -12.14
C CYS A 217 -2.81 13.12 -12.80
N GLN A 218 -2.59 12.12 -13.68
CA GLN A 218 -1.30 11.90 -14.34
C GLN A 218 -0.73 13.18 -14.96
N LYS A 219 -1.53 13.90 -15.76
CA LYS A 219 -1.08 15.10 -16.46
C LYS A 219 -0.71 16.21 -15.48
N VAL A 220 -1.58 16.53 -14.53
CA VAL A 220 -1.37 17.66 -13.60
C VAL A 220 -0.18 17.41 -12.68
N VAL A 221 -0.01 16.18 -12.18
CA VAL A 221 1.14 15.80 -11.33
C VAL A 221 2.44 15.88 -12.13
N THR A 222 2.45 15.43 -13.39
CA THR A 222 3.62 15.49 -14.26
C THR A 222 4.01 16.94 -14.59
N GLU A 223 3.04 17.79 -14.92
CA GLU A 223 3.26 19.23 -15.18
C GLU A 223 3.68 19.99 -13.92
N ALA A 224 3.15 19.64 -12.75
CA ALA A 224 3.54 20.21 -11.47
C ALA A 224 5.00 19.89 -11.15
N GLN A 225 5.40 18.62 -11.26
CA GLN A 225 6.78 18.21 -11.01
C GLN A 225 7.77 18.89 -11.96
N ALA A 226 7.42 18.96 -13.25
CA ALA A 226 8.16 19.69 -14.28
C ALA A 226 8.48 21.13 -13.86
N LYS A 227 7.43 21.82 -13.41
CA LYS A 227 7.47 23.24 -13.12
C LYS A 227 8.18 23.54 -11.80
N MET A 228 7.84 22.81 -10.75
CA MET A 228 8.33 23.08 -9.40
C MET A 228 9.78 22.59 -9.24
N MET A 229 10.02 21.30 -9.48
CA MET A 229 11.36 20.71 -9.27
C MET A 229 12.34 21.08 -10.38
N PHE A 230 11.89 21.13 -11.63
CA PHE A 230 12.76 21.31 -12.79
C PHE A 230 12.60 22.67 -13.49
N GLY A 231 11.84 23.60 -12.92
CA GLY A 231 11.65 24.95 -13.50
C GLY A 231 12.94 25.76 -13.61
N TRP A 232 13.97 25.43 -12.82
CA TRP A 232 15.31 26.01 -12.95
C TRP A 232 15.98 25.74 -14.30
N LEU A 233 15.45 24.83 -15.12
CA LEU A 233 15.90 24.56 -16.48
C LEU A 233 15.32 25.53 -17.53
N ASP A 234 14.48 26.50 -17.16
CA ASP A 234 13.98 27.50 -18.12
C ASP A 234 15.14 28.27 -18.76
N PRO A 235 15.28 28.28 -20.09
CA PRO A 235 16.34 29.02 -20.79
C PRO A 235 16.30 30.54 -20.54
N ASN A 236 15.18 31.09 -20.08
CA ASN A 236 15.05 32.51 -19.71
C ASN A 236 15.58 32.79 -18.30
N GLU A 237 15.69 31.77 -17.44
CA GLU A 237 16.15 31.91 -16.05
C GLU A 237 17.55 31.31 -15.82
N PHE A 238 17.97 30.35 -16.66
CA PHE A 238 19.22 29.62 -16.52
C PHE A 238 19.98 29.47 -17.86
N PRO A 239 21.31 29.67 -17.91
CA PRO A 239 22.22 29.91 -16.78
C PRO A 239 22.02 31.25 -16.06
N THR A 240 22.35 31.27 -14.77
CA THR A 240 22.10 32.43 -13.90
C THR A 240 22.90 33.66 -14.32
N GLN A 241 22.43 34.87 -13.98
CA GLN A 241 23.15 36.12 -14.28
C GLN A 241 24.60 36.16 -13.74
N ALA A 242 24.86 35.41 -12.66
CA ALA A 242 26.18 35.34 -12.04
C ALA A 242 27.10 34.28 -12.67
N CYS A 243 26.63 33.53 -13.68
CA CYS A 243 27.36 32.45 -14.37
C CYS A 243 28.75 32.90 -14.84
N CYS A 244 29.78 32.10 -14.58
CA CYS A 244 31.14 32.37 -15.07
C CYS A 244 31.54 31.55 -16.31
N ASP A 245 30.73 30.57 -16.72
CA ASP A 245 30.93 29.80 -17.95
C ASP A 245 29.59 29.49 -18.62
N LEU A 246 29.12 30.45 -19.42
CA LEU A 246 27.81 30.38 -20.08
C LEU A 246 27.71 29.18 -21.03
N LYS A 247 28.79 28.89 -21.78
CA LYS A 247 28.78 27.81 -22.78
C LYS A 247 28.65 26.45 -22.10
N LYS A 248 29.43 26.22 -21.04
CA LYS A 248 29.37 24.99 -20.24
C LYS A 248 27.98 24.83 -19.63
N CYS A 249 27.50 25.82 -18.87
CA CYS A 249 26.23 25.70 -18.17
C CYS A 249 25.01 25.59 -19.11
N ASP A 250 25.00 26.30 -20.25
CA ASP A 250 23.91 26.22 -21.22
C ASP A 250 23.88 24.86 -21.92
N TRP A 251 25.05 24.34 -22.31
CA TRP A 251 25.17 23.00 -22.86
C TRP A 251 24.69 21.94 -21.87
N THR A 252 25.16 22.00 -20.62
CA THR A 252 24.75 21.10 -19.55
C THR A 252 23.26 21.21 -19.27
N ARG A 253 22.67 22.42 -19.25
CA ARG A 253 21.21 22.60 -19.12
C ARG A 253 20.48 21.81 -20.21
N ASN A 254 20.91 21.92 -21.47
CA ASN A 254 20.27 21.20 -22.57
C ASN A 254 20.42 19.68 -22.42
N VAL A 255 21.56 19.18 -21.93
CA VAL A 255 21.77 17.76 -21.61
C VAL A 255 20.81 17.30 -20.51
N VAL A 256 20.63 18.10 -19.46
CA VAL A 256 19.69 17.78 -18.36
C VAL A 256 18.23 17.82 -18.84
N VAL A 257 17.84 18.84 -19.61
CA VAL A 257 16.51 18.92 -20.23
C VAL A 257 16.23 17.67 -21.07
N ASP A 258 17.17 17.27 -21.92
CA ASP A 258 17.01 16.06 -22.75
C ASP A 258 16.92 14.81 -21.85
N GLY A 259 17.81 14.67 -20.88
CA GLY A 259 17.79 13.51 -19.96
C GLY A 259 16.53 13.39 -19.11
N ILE A 260 15.89 14.51 -18.74
CA ILE A 260 14.68 14.52 -17.92
C ILE A 260 13.40 14.43 -18.78
N PHE A 261 13.33 15.11 -19.92
CA PHE A 261 12.09 15.30 -20.67
C PHE A 261 12.01 14.55 -22.01
N SER A 262 13.10 13.93 -22.48
CA SER A 262 13.16 13.21 -23.75
C SER A 262 13.10 11.68 -23.56
N PRO A 263 12.39 10.94 -24.43
CA PRO A 263 11.57 11.41 -25.56
C PRO A 263 10.20 11.95 -25.13
N LEU A 264 9.78 11.77 -23.87
CA LEU A 264 8.52 12.31 -23.34
C LEU A 264 8.66 12.62 -21.84
N TYR A 265 7.88 13.60 -21.39
CA TYR A 265 7.74 13.98 -19.98
C TYR A 265 7.23 12.80 -19.14
N THR A 266 8.05 12.31 -18.22
CA THR A 266 7.65 11.32 -17.21
C THR A 266 7.98 11.85 -15.82
N LEU A 267 7.23 11.38 -14.83
CA LEU A 267 7.59 11.60 -13.44
C LEU A 267 8.98 11.04 -13.15
N ARG A 268 9.65 11.67 -12.19
CA ARG A 268 10.93 11.26 -11.65
C ARG A 268 10.78 10.98 -10.16
N THR A 269 11.51 10.00 -9.68
CA THR A 269 11.57 9.67 -8.26
C THR A 269 12.05 10.88 -7.44
N MET A 270 11.52 11.03 -6.23
CA MET A 270 11.82 12.14 -5.32
C MET A 270 13.22 12.00 -4.69
N HIS A 271 14.26 12.30 -5.45
CA HIS A 271 15.66 12.34 -4.99
C HIS A 271 16.01 13.72 -4.37
N LYS A 272 17.12 13.80 -3.60
CA LYS A 272 17.62 15.08 -3.03
C LYS A 272 18.25 15.99 -4.09
N TRP A 273 19.21 15.45 -4.82
CA TRP A 273 19.91 16.06 -5.96
C TRP A 273 20.63 14.92 -6.66
N TYR A 274 20.80 15.00 -7.98
CA TYR A 274 21.52 13.97 -8.71
C TYR A 274 23.02 14.18 -8.54
N ASP A 275 23.73 13.22 -7.96
CA ASP A 275 25.18 13.34 -7.70
C ASP A 275 26.00 13.58 -8.98
N CYS A 276 25.48 13.14 -10.13
CA CYS A 276 26.11 13.41 -11.42
C CYS A 276 26.02 14.87 -11.88
N TRP A 277 25.13 15.68 -11.29
CA TRP A 277 24.99 17.10 -11.58
C TRP A 277 25.91 17.92 -10.67
N ASP A 278 27.20 17.92 -10.96
CA ASP A 278 28.25 18.44 -10.06
C ASP A 278 28.99 19.66 -10.65
N GLU A 279 30.14 20.00 -10.06
CA GLU A 279 31.01 21.10 -10.50
C GLU A 279 31.74 20.80 -11.82
N ASP A 280 31.83 19.52 -12.23
CA ASP A 280 32.33 19.14 -13.54
C ASP A 280 31.28 19.41 -14.62
N MET A 281 29.98 19.32 -14.29
CA MET A 281 28.88 19.67 -15.19
C MET A 281 28.53 21.17 -15.21
N PHE A 282 28.53 21.85 -14.07
CA PHE A 282 28.12 23.26 -13.95
C PHE A 282 29.23 24.14 -13.36
N CYS A 283 29.17 25.45 -13.61
CA CYS A 283 29.97 26.36 -12.77
C CYS A 283 29.35 26.45 -11.36
N ALA A 284 30.19 26.65 -10.33
CA ALA A 284 29.78 26.61 -8.92
C ALA A 284 28.58 27.51 -8.58
N LYS A 285 28.48 28.69 -9.22
CA LYS A 285 27.37 29.63 -9.00
C LYS A 285 26.04 29.12 -9.58
N CYS A 286 26.08 28.50 -10.76
CA CYS A 286 24.89 27.91 -11.38
C CYS A 286 24.48 26.64 -10.64
N LEU A 287 25.44 25.80 -10.26
CA LEU A 287 25.19 24.60 -9.46
C LEU A 287 24.45 24.93 -8.16
N LYS A 288 24.95 25.92 -7.40
CA LYS A 288 24.32 26.35 -6.15
C LYS A 288 22.86 26.78 -6.34
N VAL A 289 22.57 27.56 -7.38
CA VAL A 289 21.19 28.04 -7.64
C VAL A 289 20.29 26.91 -8.13
N ALA A 290 20.77 26.06 -9.04
CA ALA A 290 20.03 24.92 -9.55
C ALA A 290 19.65 23.95 -8.43
N LYS A 291 20.62 23.62 -7.56
CA LYS A 291 20.41 22.76 -6.39
C LYS A 291 19.39 23.34 -5.41
N SER A 292 19.53 24.62 -5.03
CA SER A 292 18.57 25.30 -4.14
C SER A 292 17.16 25.26 -4.71
N LYS A 293 16.98 25.66 -5.98
CA LYS A 293 15.67 25.66 -6.64
C LYS A 293 15.07 24.26 -6.76
N PHE A 294 15.88 23.24 -7.03
CA PHE A 294 15.43 21.86 -7.10
C PHE A 294 14.96 21.35 -5.73
N GLU A 295 15.72 21.60 -4.67
CA GLU A 295 15.40 21.19 -3.30
C GLU A 295 14.13 21.91 -2.80
N GLU A 296 14.05 23.24 -2.95
CA GLU A 296 12.86 24.05 -2.62
C GLU A 296 11.62 23.59 -3.41
N GLY A 297 11.77 23.37 -4.72
CA GLY A 297 10.69 22.89 -5.57
C GLY A 297 10.26 21.46 -5.28
N SER A 298 11.16 20.63 -4.72
CA SER A 298 10.83 19.27 -4.28
C SER A 298 9.99 19.28 -3.01
N GLU A 299 10.31 20.16 -2.06
CA GLU A 299 9.51 20.38 -0.85
C GLU A 299 8.12 20.91 -1.22
N GLU A 300 8.04 21.96 -2.04
CA GLU A 300 6.77 22.54 -2.49
C GLU A 300 5.90 21.52 -3.24
N PHE A 301 6.50 20.76 -4.16
CA PHE A 301 5.78 19.71 -4.89
C PHE A 301 5.26 18.61 -3.95
N TRP A 302 6.07 18.20 -2.97
CA TRP A 302 5.67 17.16 -2.03
C TRP A 302 4.55 17.62 -1.11
N ASP A 303 4.64 18.84 -0.57
CA ASP A 303 3.64 19.40 0.35
C ASP A 303 2.27 19.57 -0.33
N THR A 304 2.26 19.86 -1.64
CA THR A 304 1.03 20.00 -2.45
C THR A 304 0.58 18.70 -3.11
N LEU A 305 1.32 17.60 -2.94
CA LEU A 305 1.04 16.32 -3.60
C LEU A 305 -0.38 15.78 -3.35
N PRO A 306 -0.92 15.77 -2.12
CA PRO A 306 -2.26 15.25 -1.85
C PRO A 306 -3.35 15.97 -2.64
N GLU A 307 -3.22 17.29 -2.80
CA GLU A 307 -4.21 18.13 -3.50
C GLU A 307 -4.36 17.72 -4.96
N TYR A 308 -3.27 17.31 -5.63
CA TYR A 308 -3.34 16.83 -7.00
C TYR A 308 -4.17 15.56 -7.15
N PHE A 309 -4.28 14.75 -6.10
CA PHE A 309 -5.10 13.55 -6.06
C PHE A 309 -6.49 13.80 -5.46
N GLU A 310 -6.89 15.06 -5.26
CA GLU A 310 -8.13 15.47 -4.60
C GLU A 310 -8.27 14.92 -3.17
N LEU A 311 -7.14 14.79 -2.47
CA LEU A 311 -7.07 14.42 -1.06
C LEU A 311 -6.87 15.68 -0.20
N PRO A 312 -7.25 15.63 1.10
CA PRO A 312 -6.90 16.67 2.07
C PRO A 312 -5.39 16.86 2.17
N GLY A 313 -4.96 18.01 2.67
CA GLY A 313 -3.55 18.29 2.97
C GLY A 313 -2.95 17.27 3.94
N TRP A 314 -1.62 17.16 3.95
CA TRP A 314 -0.90 16.19 4.78
C TRP A 314 -1.23 16.27 6.28
N ASP A 315 -1.58 17.46 6.79
CA ASP A 315 -1.97 17.72 8.17
C ASP A 315 -3.38 17.25 8.52
N GLU A 316 -4.25 17.12 7.52
CA GLU A 316 -5.63 16.64 7.66
C GLU A 316 -5.77 15.15 7.35
N LEU A 317 -4.82 14.55 6.62
CA LEU A 317 -4.79 13.12 6.37
C LEU A 317 -4.61 12.34 7.68
N GLN A 318 -5.54 11.42 7.94
CA GLN A 318 -5.52 10.57 9.12
C GLN A 318 -5.61 9.11 8.71
N ASN A 319 -4.96 8.24 9.48
CA ASN A 319 -5.24 6.82 9.38
C ASN A 319 -6.32 6.47 10.39
N ASP A 320 -7.37 5.79 9.93
CA ASP A 320 -8.41 5.24 10.79
C ASP A 320 -7.91 3.90 11.38
N ILE A 321 -7.19 3.95 12.50
CA ILE A 321 -6.55 2.79 13.15
C ILE A 321 -6.88 2.76 14.64
#